data_AF-A0A9E0P1D6-F1
#
_entry.id   AF-A0A9E0P1D6-F1
#
_cell.length_a   1.000
_cell.length_b   1.000
_cell.length_c   1.000
_cell.angle_alpha   90.00
_cell.angle_beta   90.00
_cell.angle_gamma   90.00
#
_symmetry.space_group_name_H-M   'P 1'
#
loop_
_entity.id
_entity.type
_entity.pdbx_description
1 polymer ?
#
loop_
_entity_poly.entity_id
_entity_poly.type
_entity_poly.pdbx_seq_one_letter_code
_entity_poly.pdbx_strand_id
1 'polypeptide(L)'
;MGRRFSFACPLGEREALMAAARLLDERMRHIRDSGRIVDAERIAILAALNLTHDLRQGRSSPPVDIEAIERKIQDIENTAQSTISSCSAS
;
A
#
# COMPACT_ATOMS: atom_id res chain seq x y z
N MET A 1 9.08 -5.21 7.44
CA MET A 1 10.36 -5.27 6.68
C MET A 1 11.52 -5.99 7.41
N GLY A 2 11.27 -6.90 8.37
CA GLY A 2 12.29 -7.78 8.99
C GLY A 2 13.40 -7.10 9.83
N ARG A 3 13.56 -5.78 9.74
CA ARG A 3 14.59 -5.00 10.42
C ARG A 3 14.04 -4.37 11.70
N ARG A 4 14.85 -4.38 12.76
CA ARG A 4 14.56 -3.69 14.04
C ARG A 4 15.30 -2.37 14.07
N PHE A 5 14.59 -1.30 14.45
CA PHE A 5 15.14 0.03 14.66
C PHE A 5 14.71 0.53 16.03
N SER A 6 15.62 1.18 16.75
CA SER A 6 15.34 1.87 18.01
C SER A 6 15.35 3.38 17.77
N PHE A 7 14.34 4.06 18.30
CA PHE A 7 14.21 5.52 18.22
C PHE A 7 14.05 6.07 19.63
N ALA A 8 14.58 7.27 19.87
CA ALA A 8 14.23 8.03 21.06
C ALA A 8 12.74 8.39 20.98
N CYS A 9 12.00 8.11 22.06
CA CYS A 9 10.57 8.39 22.14
C CYS A 9 10.32 9.41 23.25
N PRO A 10 9.84 10.62 22.92
CA PRO A 10 9.41 11.60 23.91
C PRO A 10 8.24 11.06 24.76
N LEU A 11 8.12 11.55 25.99
CA LEU A 11 7.00 11.21 26.88
C LEU A 11 5.67 11.57 26.21
N GLY A 12 4.75 10.60 26.11
CA GLY A 12 3.43 10.78 25.49
C GLY A 12 3.38 10.53 23.98
N GLU A 13 4.50 10.40 23.28
CA GLU A 13 4.50 10.23 21.81
C GLU A 13 4.53 8.77 21.34
N ARG A 14 4.61 7.80 22.27
CA ARG A 14 4.80 6.38 21.94
C ARG A 14 3.77 5.85 20.94
N GLU A 15 2.50 6.14 21.15
CA GLU A 15 1.43 5.66 20.27
C GLU A 15 1.50 6.31 18.89
N ALA A 16 1.76 7.62 18.84
CA ALA A 16 1.94 8.35 17.59
C ALA A 16 3.13 7.81 16.79
N LEU A 17 4.27 7.56 17.44
CA LEU A 17 5.47 7.01 16.82
C LEU A 17 5.24 5.57 16.32
N MET A 18 4.49 4.76 17.08
CA MET A 18 4.09 3.42 16.65
C MET A 18 3.15 3.46 15.44
N ALA A 19 2.20 4.40 15.41
CA ALA A 19 1.30 4.59 14.27
C ALA A 19 2.09 5.01 13.02
N ALA A 20 3.01 5.95 13.15
CA ALA A 20 3.90 6.38 12.06
C ALA A 20 4.77 5.21 11.54
N ALA A 21 5.31 4.39 12.44
CA ALA A 21 6.09 3.21 12.06
C ALA A 21 5.27 2.16 11.29
N ARG A 22 4.01 1.94 11.70
CA ARG A 22 3.08 1.04 10.98
C ARG A 22 2.76 1.56 9.59
N LEU A 23 2.46 2.86 9.48
CA LEU A 23 2.18 3.50 8.19
C LEU A 23 3.37 3.41 7.24
N LEU A 24 4.59 3.62 7.74
CA LEU A 24 5.81 3.45 6.96
C LEU A 24 5.99 1.99 6.48
N ASP A 25 5.82 1.01 7.37
CA ASP A 25 5.95 -0.41 7.00
C ASP A 25 4.92 -0.82 5.94
N GLU A 26 3.68 -0.35 6.04
CA GLU A 26 2.64 -0.57 5.03
C GLU A 26 3.03 0.01 3.67
N ARG A 27 3.49 1.28 3.64
CA ARG A 27 3.93 1.93 2.40
C ARG A 27 5.13 1.21 1.77
N MET A 28 6.06 0.76 2.60
CA MET A 28 7.22 -0.03 2.16
C MET A 28 6.79 -1.38 1.58
N ARG A 29 5.82 -2.09 2.18
CA ARG A 29 5.29 -3.36 1.65
C ARG A 29 4.64 -3.14 0.29
N HIS A 30 3.78 -2.13 0.16
CA HIS A 30 3.14 -1.79 -1.11
C HIS A 30 4.17 -1.53 -2.23
N ILE A 31 5.24 -0.79 -1.95
CA ILE A 31 6.30 -0.54 -2.95
C ILE A 31 7.04 -1.86 -3.31
N ARG A 32 7.34 -2.70 -2.33
CA ARG A 32 7.98 -4.00 -2.57
C ARG A 32 7.08 -4.91 -3.41
N ASP A 33 5.80 -4.95 -3.09
CA ASP A 33 4.84 -5.86 -3.71
C ASP A 33 4.57 -5.49 -5.18
N SER A 34 4.84 -4.24 -5.59
CA SER A 34 4.91 -3.84 -7.01
C SER A 34 6.02 -4.52 -7.83
N GLY A 35 6.96 -5.20 -7.16
CA GLY A 35 8.05 -5.96 -7.79
C GLY A 35 9.14 -5.13 -8.48
N ARG A 36 8.97 -3.80 -8.59
CA ARG A 36 9.86 -2.93 -9.38
C ARG A 36 11.19 -2.61 -8.70
N ILE A 37 11.26 -2.72 -7.37
CA ILE A 37 12.42 -2.35 -6.56
C ILE A 37 12.60 -3.39 -5.46
N VAL A 38 13.79 -3.97 -5.38
CA VAL A 38 14.13 -5.06 -4.44
C VAL A 38 14.94 -4.57 -3.24
N ASP A 39 15.71 -3.50 -3.41
CA ASP A 39 16.56 -2.96 -2.36
C ASP A 39 15.74 -2.29 -1.24
N ALA A 40 15.87 -2.83 -0.02
CA ALA A 40 15.15 -2.37 1.16
C ALA A 40 15.47 -0.92 1.56
N GLU A 41 16.70 -0.44 1.32
CA GLU A 41 17.07 0.95 1.61
C GLU A 41 16.37 1.91 0.65
N ARG A 42 16.40 1.59 -0.65
CA ARG A 42 15.68 2.36 -1.66
C ARG A 42 14.17 2.34 -1.46
N ILE A 43 13.61 1.21 -1.02
CA ILE A 43 12.19 1.11 -0.65
C ILE A 43 11.86 2.05 0.52
N ALA A 44 12.72 2.12 1.55
CA ALA A 44 12.52 3.00 2.70
C ALA A 44 12.51 4.48 2.29
N ILE A 45 13.47 4.89 1.45
CA ILE A 45 13.57 6.26 0.95
C ILE A 45 12.33 6.63 0.13
N LEU A 46 11.88 5.75 -0.78
CA LEU A 46 10.68 6.00 -1.59
C LEU A 46 9.40 6.03 -0.76
N ALA A 47 9.28 5.14 0.23
CA ALA A 47 8.16 5.16 1.16
C ALA A 47 8.09 6.49 1.93
N ALA A 48 9.22 6.96 2.45
CA ALA A 48 9.30 8.24 3.17
C ALA A 48 8.96 9.44 2.26
N LEU A 49 9.46 9.46 1.03
CA LEU A 49 9.14 10.50 0.05
C LEU A 49 7.65 10.52 -0.30
N ASN A 50 7.05 9.35 -0.55
CA ASN A 50 5.63 9.24 -0.85
C ASN A 50 4.77 9.75 0.30
N LEU A 51 5.07 9.33 1.54
CA LEU A 51 4.34 9.79 2.73
C LEU A 51 4.49 11.30 2.93
N THR A 52 5.68 11.86 2.72
CA THR A 52 5.89 13.32 2.80
C THR A 52 5.09 14.08 1.73
N HIS A 53 5.03 13.52 0.52
CA HIS A 53 4.25 14.09 -0.58
C HIS A 53 2.74 14.04 -0.30
N ASP A 54 2.26 12.95 0.29
CA ASP A 54 0.86 12.76 0.70
C ASP A 54 0.46 13.76 1.80
N LEU A 55 1.29 13.88 2.85
CA LEU A 55 1.11 14.86 3.93
C LEU A 55 1.03 16.29 3.39
N ARG A 56 1.91 16.64 2.44
CA ARG A 56 1.94 17.98 1.83
C ARG A 56 0.71 18.27 0.97
N GLN A 57 0.07 17.23 0.42
CA GLN A 57 -1.17 17.35 -0.35
C GLN A 57 -2.43 17.29 0.50
N GLY A 58 -2.31 17.08 1.82
CA GLY A 58 -3.46 16.81 2.70
C GLY A 58 -4.15 15.47 2.38
N ARG A 59 -3.49 14.57 1.64
CA ARG A 59 -3.98 13.22 1.37
C ARG A 59 -3.47 12.33 2.49
N SER A 60 -4.33 11.95 3.43
CA SER A 60 -3.99 10.97 4.47
C SER A 60 -4.36 9.54 4.08
N SER A 61 -4.88 9.32 2.87
CA SER A 61 -5.30 7.99 2.44
C SER A 61 -4.11 7.14 1.99
N PRO A 62 -4.11 5.83 2.31
CA PRO A 62 -3.12 4.91 1.78
C PRO A 62 -3.11 4.97 0.24
N PRO A 63 -1.97 4.67 -0.39
CA PRO A 63 -1.90 4.59 -1.84
C PRO A 63 -2.97 3.65 -2.31
N VAL A 64 -3.76 4.15 -3.25
CA VAL A 64 -4.71 3.33 -3.98
C VAL A 64 -3.86 2.36 -4.78
N ASP A 65 -3.92 1.08 -4.44
CA ASP A 65 -3.30 0.00 -5.22
C ASP A 65 -4.10 -0.14 -6.51
N ILE A 66 -3.74 0.68 -7.50
CA ILE A 66 -4.39 0.74 -8.81
C ILE A 66 -4.36 -0.64 -9.46
N GLU A 67 -3.29 -1.41 -9.25
CA GLU A 67 -3.13 -2.75 -9.81
C GLU A 67 -4.07 -3.77 -9.15
N ALA A 68 -4.31 -3.65 -7.84
CA ALA A 68 -5.34 -4.44 -7.15
C ALA A 68 -6.77 -4.05 -7.57
N ILE A 69 -7.00 -2.77 -7.87
CA ILE A 69 -8.27 -2.29 -8.42
C ILE A 69 -8.48 -2.82 -9.84
N GLU A 70 -7.47 -2.75 -10.70
CA GLU A 70 -7.51 -3.29 -12.07
C GLU A 70 -7.78 -4.79 -12.06
N ARG A 71 -7.12 -5.57 -11.19
CA ARG A 71 -7.42 -6.99 -11.00
C ARG A 71 -8.88 -7.22 -10.59
N LYS A 72 -9.38 -6.46 -9.63
CA LYS A 72 -10.79 -6.55 -9.20
C LYS A 72 -11.77 -6.22 -10.32
N ILE A 73 -11.47 -5.20 -11.12
CA ILE A 73 -12.29 -4.84 -12.29
C ILE A 73 -12.31 -6.02 -13.27
N GLN A 74 -11.15 -6.61 -13.56
CA GLN A 74 -11.06 -7.76 -14.47
C GLN A 74 -11.83 -8.98 -13.94
N ASP A 75 -11.75 -9.26 -12.63
CA ASP A 75 -12.48 -10.36 -12.00
C ASP A 75 -14.01 -10.15 -12.07
N ILE A 76 -14.47 -8.91 -11.86
CA ILE A 76 -15.88 -8.54 -12.00
C ILE A 76 -16.33 -8.70 -13.45
N GLU A 77 -15.53 -8.27 -14.42
CA GLU A 77 -15.80 -8.43 -15.85
C GLU A 77 -15.90 -9.90 -16.25
N ASN A 78 -14.96 -10.73 -15.80
CA ASN A 78 -14.96 -12.17 -16.06
C ASN A 78 -16.21 -12.85 -15.48
N THR A 79 -16.61 -12.44 -14.27
CA THR A 79 -17.82 -12.96 -13.62
C THR A 79 -19.07 -12.58 -14.42
N ALA A 80 -19.19 -11.33 -14.85
CA ALA A 80 -20.32 -10.87 -15.66
C ALA A 80 -20.41 -11.61 -17.01
N GLN A 81 -19.26 -11.84 -17.67
CA GLN A 81 -19.23 -12.56 -18.93
C GLN A 81 -19.66 -14.03 -18.77
N SER A 82 -19.28 -14.66 -17.65
CA SER A 82 -19.64 -16.06 -17.35
C SER A 82 -21.14 -16.24 -17.10
N THR A 83 -21.79 -15.31 -16.39
CA THR A 83 -23.25 -15.35 -16.17
C THR A 83 -24.02 -15.08 -17.45
N ILE A 84 -23.61 -14.09 -18.24
CA ILE A 84 -24.26 -13.79 -19.53
C ILE A 84 -24.18 -15.00 -20.46
N SER A 85 -23.02 -15.66 -20.54
CA SER A 85 -22.82 -16.86 -21.36
C SER A 85 -23.66 -18.04 -20.87
N SER A 86 -23.84 -18.19 -19.55
CA SER A 86 -24.70 -19.22 -18.97
C SER A 86 -26.20 -18.99 -19.20
N CYS A 87 -26.63 -17.73 -19.33
CA CYS A 87 -28.02 -17.37 -19.65
C CYS A 87 -28.36 -17.48 -21.14
N SER A 88 -27.39 -17.36 -22.05
CA SER A 88 -27.62 -17.50 -23.50
C SER A 88 -27.68 -18.95 -24.00
N ALA A 89 -27.48 -19.94 -23.11
CA ALA A 89 -27.45 -21.37 -23.42
C ALA A 89 -28.67 -22.15 -22.89
N SER A 90 -29.70 -21.45 -22.39
CA SER A 90 -31.02 -22.00 -22.01
C SER A 90 -32.12 -21.30 -22.80
#